data_AF-A0A1R2AN91-F1
#
_entry.id   AF-A0A1R2AN91-F1
#
_cell.length_a   1.000
_cell.length_b   1.000
_cell.length_c   1.000
_cell.angle_alpha   90.00
_cell.angle_beta   90.00
_cell.angle_gamma   90.00
#
_symmetry.space_group_name_H-M   'P 1'
#
loop_
_entity.id
_entity.type
_entity.pdbx_description
1 polymer ?
#
loop_
_entity_poly.entity_id
_entity_poly.type
_entity_poly.pdbx_seq_one_letter_code
_entity_poly.pdbx_strand_id
1 'polypeptide(L)'
;MGGKASKIPPPIPGHLLAFTGIEEFDKIYKSLENSVKKIREAEIDLNMHTTDFIRSLGAREVWEIKPNVQKLIQVLLVIISAEGNGTLTDLVEYSTEFPYLIIQRAKLSKSTQKVADHFKKLMDLLQVLPKNITKSVIKLNGKIDNVRLFQNEVAKKTISLNYSMRDKLTAISVAVNNYNYCENALKVSKEMEKISDEVITEVCNAVQKAQVSPHCEILASRGLQAASEGLTKPKSIVKKFWPLV
;
A
#
# COMPACT_ATOMS: atom_id res chain seq x y z
N MET A 1 -3.71 -48.85 -21.42
CA MET A 1 -3.11 -47.70 -22.13
C MET A 1 -2.42 -46.81 -21.11
N GLY A 2 -1.09 -46.85 -21.04
CA GLY A 2 -0.33 -45.94 -20.17
C GLY A 2 -0.38 -44.53 -20.75
N GLY A 3 -1.13 -43.62 -20.11
CA GLY A 3 -1.12 -42.22 -20.50
C GLY A 3 0.29 -41.66 -20.35
N LYS A 4 0.85 -41.06 -21.41
CA LYS A 4 2.12 -40.32 -21.31
C LYS A 4 1.99 -39.33 -20.15
N ALA A 5 2.97 -39.32 -19.25
CA ALA A 5 3.02 -38.34 -18.16
C ALA A 5 2.96 -36.93 -18.75
N SER A 6 2.17 -36.04 -18.12
CA SER A 6 2.05 -34.65 -18.57
C SER A 6 3.42 -33.99 -18.58
N LYS A 7 3.67 -33.19 -19.61
CA LYS A 7 4.89 -32.37 -19.71
C LYS A 7 4.78 -31.05 -18.96
N ILE A 8 3.61 -30.73 -18.40
CA ILE A 8 3.39 -29.53 -17.60
C ILE A 8 3.76 -29.85 -16.15
N PRO A 9 4.69 -29.09 -15.55
CA PRO A 9 5.01 -29.25 -14.14
C PRO A 9 3.79 -28.96 -13.26
N PRO A 10 3.61 -29.68 -12.14
CA PRO A 10 2.56 -29.34 -11.19
C PRO A 10 2.81 -27.93 -10.60
N PRO A 11 1.75 -27.22 -10.16
CA PRO A 11 1.89 -25.95 -9.47
C PRO A 11 2.82 -26.08 -8.26
N ILE A 12 3.76 -25.15 -8.12
CA ILE A 12 4.69 -25.12 -6.98
C ILE A 12 4.08 -24.27 -5.87
N PRO A 13 3.91 -24.80 -4.65
CA PRO A 13 3.39 -24.04 -3.53
C PRO A 13 4.16 -22.74 -3.30
N GLY A 14 3.43 -21.64 -3.15
CA GLY A 14 4.01 -20.31 -2.92
C GLY A 14 4.59 -19.63 -4.15
N HIS A 15 4.55 -20.22 -5.35
CA HIS A 15 4.87 -19.50 -6.59
C HIS A 15 3.64 -18.73 -7.11
N LEU A 16 3.86 -17.53 -7.64
CA LEU A 16 2.84 -16.73 -8.32
C LEU A 16 2.78 -17.05 -9.82
N LEU A 17 3.94 -17.24 -10.45
CA LEU A 17 4.04 -17.61 -11.85
C LEU A 17 4.14 -19.13 -12.01
N ALA A 18 3.33 -19.67 -12.92
CA ALA A 18 3.31 -21.10 -13.24
C ALA A 18 4.28 -21.42 -14.40
N PHE A 19 4.57 -22.71 -14.61
CA PHE A 19 5.50 -23.16 -15.65
C PHE A 19 4.77 -23.86 -16.79
N THR A 20 5.28 -23.63 -17.99
CA THR A 20 4.79 -24.20 -19.25
C THR A 20 5.42 -25.56 -19.56
N GLY A 21 6.48 -25.93 -18.84
CA GLY A 21 7.30 -27.12 -19.13
C GLY A 21 8.30 -26.91 -20.26
N ILE A 22 8.41 -25.69 -20.79
CA ILE A 22 9.35 -25.31 -21.84
C ILE A 22 10.41 -24.43 -21.20
N GLU A 23 11.64 -24.96 -21.13
CA GLU A 23 12.74 -24.40 -20.33
C GLU A 23 13.04 -22.92 -20.63
N GLU A 24 12.98 -22.52 -21.90
CA GLU A 24 13.21 -21.15 -22.36
C GLU A 24 12.27 -20.13 -21.69
N PHE A 25 10.96 -20.42 -21.70
CA PHE A 25 9.95 -19.55 -21.10
C PHE A 25 9.98 -19.65 -19.57
N ASP A 26 10.15 -20.86 -19.04
CA ASP A 26 10.16 -21.11 -17.60
C ASP A 26 11.34 -20.41 -16.89
N LYS A 27 12.51 -20.32 -17.54
CA LYS A 27 13.63 -19.50 -17.05
C LYS A 27 13.25 -18.04 -16.89
N ILE A 28 12.47 -17.51 -17.82
CA ILE A 28 12.04 -16.10 -17.80
C ILE A 28 11.02 -15.89 -16.69
N TYR A 29 10.01 -16.75 -16.56
CA TYR A 29 9.05 -16.70 -15.45
C TYR A 29 9.74 -16.80 -14.10
N LYS A 30 10.64 -17.77 -13.92
CA LYS A 30 11.44 -17.89 -12.68
C LYS A 30 12.24 -16.63 -12.37
N SER A 31 12.76 -15.96 -13.40
CA SER A 31 13.50 -14.70 -13.22
C SER A 31 12.60 -13.53 -12.77
N LEU A 32 11.32 -13.53 -13.15
CA LEU A 32 10.35 -12.47 -12.83
C LEU A 32 9.59 -12.72 -11.53
N GLU A 33 9.50 -13.97 -11.08
CA GLU A 33 8.77 -14.41 -9.89
C GLU A 33 9.01 -13.53 -8.66
N ASN A 34 10.27 -13.29 -8.30
CA ASN A 34 10.62 -12.47 -7.15
C ASN A 34 10.20 -11.00 -7.31
N SER A 35 10.23 -10.47 -8.54
CA SER A 35 9.82 -9.08 -8.80
C SER A 35 8.32 -8.91 -8.67
N VAL A 36 7.52 -9.86 -9.19
CA VAL A 36 6.07 -9.88 -9.01
C VAL A 36 5.70 -10.01 -7.54
N LYS A 37 6.34 -10.92 -6.80
CA LYS A 37 6.14 -11.09 -5.35
C LYS A 37 6.41 -9.83 -4.56
N LYS A 38 7.58 -9.21 -4.74
CA LYS A 38 7.94 -7.98 -4.01
C LYS A 38 6.97 -6.83 -4.22
N ILE A 39 6.45 -6.67 -5.44
CA ILE A 39 5.46 -5.62 -5.72
C ILE A 39 4.14 -5.94 -5.03
N ARG A 40 3.72 -7.20 -5.03
CA ARG A 40 2.49 -7.62 -4.34
C ARG A 40 2.60 -7.52 -2.81
N GLU A 41 3.75 -7.87 -2.25
CA GLU A 41 4.06 -7.69 -0.83
C GLU A 41 4.00 -6.22 -0.43
N ALA A 42 4.61 -5.35 -1.24
CA ALA A 42 4.57 -3.90 -1.06
C ALA A 42 3.14 -3.33 -1.09
N GLU A 43 2.26 -3.83 -1.97
CA GLU A 43 0.85 -3.47 -2.02
C GLU A 43 0.11 -3.89 -0.74
N ILE A 44 0.33 -5.13 -0.29
CA ILE A 44 -0.28 -5.65 0.94
C ILE A 44 0.17 -4.83 2.15
N ASP A 45 1.46 -4.52 2.26
CA ASP A 45 2.02 -3.72 3.35
C ASP A 45 1.41 -2.32 3.37
N LEU A 46 1.32 -1.66 2.21
CA LEU A 46 0.68 -0.35 2.09
C LEU A 46 -0.78 -0.38 2.55
N ASN A 47 -1.55 -1.35 2.06
CA ASN A 47 -2.96 -1.52 2.42
C ASN A 47 -3.14 -1.79 3.92
N MET A 48 -2.29 -2.63 4.50
CA MET A 48 -2.32 -2.96 5.93
C MET A 48 -2.01 -1.72 6.78
N HIS A 49 -0.91 -1.02 6.51
CA HIS A 49 -0.52 0.17 7.28
C HIS A 49 -1.55 1.32 7.16
N THR A 50 -2.13 1.49 5.98
CA THR A 50 -3.22 2.45 5.76
C THR A 50 -4.45 2.07 6.59
N THR A 51 -4.84 0.80 6.55
CA THR A 51 -5.98 0.27 7.31
C THR A 51 -5.76 0.40 8.82
N ASP A 52 -4.56 0.10 9.31
CA ASP A 52 -4.22 0.19 10.73
C ASP A 52 -4.26 1.63 11.23
N PHE A 53 -3.75 2.58 10.45
CA PHE A 53 -3.87 4.00 10.79
C PHE A 53 -5.33 4.44 10.88
N ILE A 54 -6.15 4.14 9.87
CA ILE A 54 -7.58 4.48 9.87
C ILE A 54 -8.30 3.85 11.07
N ARG A 55 -8.07 2.56 11.35
CA ARG A 55 -8.69 1.87 12.48
C ARG A 55 -8.23 2.44 13.83
N SER A 56 -6.98 2.89 13.93
CA SER A 56 -6.45 3.50 15.16
C SER A 56 -7.18 4.80 15.51
N LEU A 57 -7.66 5.55 14.52
CA LEU A 57 -8.53 6.73 14.70
C LEU A 57 -9.94 6.35 15.19
N GLY A 58 -10.30 5.06 15.21
CA GLY A 58 -11.59 4.58 15.68
C GLY A 58 -12.67 4.49 14.59
N ALA A 59 -12.29 4.72 13.34
CA ALA A 59 -13.12 4.49 12.17
C ALA A 59 -13.36 2.99 11.95
N ARG A 60 -14.63 2.60 11.77
CA ARG A 60 -15.02 1.20 11.48
C ARG A 60 -15.50 1.00 10.04
N GLU A 61 -16.07 2.02 9.43
CA GLU A 61 -16.72 1.98 8.11
C GLU A 61 -16.03 2.88 7.06
N VAL A 62 -14.99 3.63 7.45
CA VAL A 62 -14.34 4.66 6.61
C VAL A 62 -13.56 4.08 5.42
N TRP A 63 -13.47 2.75 5.29
CA TRP A 63 -12.93 2.12 4.08
C TRP A 63 -13.89 2.20 2.88
N GLU A 64 -15.17 2.56 3.08
CA GLU A 64 -16.15 2.73 2.00
C GLU A 64 -16.14 4.16 1.40
N ILE A 65 -15.47 5.12 2.04
CA ILE A 65 -15.32 6.50 1.55
C ILE A 65 -13.83 6.81 1.54
N LYS A 66 -13.14 6.63 0.41
CA LYS A 66 -11.69 6.95 0.22
C LYS A 66 -11.29 8.20 1.02
N PRO A 67 -10.71 8.06 2.23
CA PRO A 67 -10.62 9.20 3.12
C PRO A 67 -9.52 10.13 2.64
N ASN A 68 -9.85 11.41 2.53
CA ASN A 68 -8.89 12.46 2.22
C ASN A 68 -7.80 12.50 3.30
N VAL A 69 -6.53 12.32 2.93
CA VAL A 69 -5.43 12.15 3.88
C VAL A 69 -5.14 13.44 4.64
N GLN A 70 -5.29 14.60 3.96
CA GLN A 70 -5.22 15.90 4.63
C GLN A 70 -6.17 15.96 5.84
N LYS A 71 -7.41 15.47 5.68
CA LYS A 71 -8.38 15.45 6.77
C LYS A 71 -7.98 14.45 7.87
N LEU A 72 -7.49 13.25 7.53
CA LEU A 72 -7.01 12.27 8.52
C LEU A 72 -5.91 12.85 9.43
N ILE A 73 -5.02 13.66 8.86
CA ILE A 73 -3.96 14.34 9.59
C ILE A 73 -4.53 15.43 10.50
N GLN A 74 -5.50 16.22 10.03
CA GLN A 74 -6.18 17.21 10.87
C GLN A 74 -6.85 16.56 12.08
N VAL A 75 -7.47 15.39 11.91
CA VAL A 75 -8.07 14.64 13.03
C VAL A 75 -7.01 14.15 14.01
N LEU A 76 -5.89 13.61 13.51
CA LEU A 76 -4.76 13.25 14.36
C LEU A 76 -4.32 14.44 15.22
N LEU A 77 -4.20 15.63 14.63
CA LEU A 77 -3.86 16.85 15.36
C LEU A 77 -4.93 17.25 16.38
N VAL A 78 -6.23 17.12 16.07
CA VAL A 78 -7.30 17.38 17.07
C VAL A 78 -7.22 16.41 18.24
N ILE A 79 -6.94 15.12 18.00
CA ILE A 79 -6.78 14.12 19.07
C ILE A 79 -5.60 14.50 19.98
N ILE A 80 -4.45 14.87 19.40
CA ILE A 80 -3.28 15.29 20.17
C ILE A 80 -3.56 16.59 20.93
N SER A 81 -4.22 17.56 20.30
CA SER A 81 -4.60 18.84 20.91
C SER A 81 -5.55 18.63 22.09
N ALA A 82 -6.52 17.72 21.99
CA ALA A 82 -7.43 17.40 23.08
C ALA A 82 -6.70 16.89 24.33
N GLU A 83 -5.66 16.08 24.13
CA GLU A 83 -4.82 15.58 25.21
C GLU A 83 -3.93 16.68 25.81
N GLY A 84 -3.54 17.67 25.00
CA GLY A 84 -2.86 18.89 25.43
C GLY A 84 -3.78 20.01 25.92
N ASN A 85 -5.06 19.73 26.23
CA ASN A 85 -6.06 20.72 26.63
C ASN A 85 -6.15 21.93 25.67
N GLY A 86 -6.16 21.67 24.37
CA GLY A 86 -6.19 22.69 23.32
C GLY A 86 -4.82 23.15 22.84
N THR A 87 -3.72 22.63 23.40
CA THR A 87 -2.35 23.01 23.00
C THR A 87 -1.70 21.95 22.11
N LEU A 88 -1.06 22.38 21.02
CA LEU A 88 -0.26 21.52 20.13
C LEU A 88 1.24 21.79 20.21
N THR A 89 1.64 22.99 20.63
CA THR A 89 3.03 23.48 20.59
C THR A 89 4.01 22.62 21.40
N ASP A 90 3.57 22.05 22.54
CA ASP A 90 4.43 21.21 23.39
C ASP A 90 4.39 19.73 23.02
N LEU A 91 3.52 19.35 22.07
CA LEU A 91 3.22 17.95 21.71
C LEU A 91 3.60 17.61 20.27
N VAL A 92 3.66 18.60 19.38
CA VAL A 92 3.90 18.42 17.95
C VAL A 92 4.86 19.48 17.45
N GLU A 93 5.97 19.02 16.89
CA GLU A 93 6.86 19.82 16.06
C GLU A 93 6.55 19.52 14.58
N TYR A 94 6.53 20.58 13.79
CA TYR A 94 6.19 20.52 12.38
C TYR A 94 7.45 20.73 11.54
N SER A 95 7.57 19.99 10.46
CA SER A 95 8.69 20.09 9.52
C SER A 95 8.19 20.08 8.08
N THR A 96 8.84 20.84 7.22
CA THR A 96 8.63 20.77 5.76
C THR A 96 9.38 19.59 5.14
N GLU A 97 10.27 18.96 5.90
CA GLU A 97 11.00 17.76 5.52
C GLU A 97 10.59 16.57 6.38
N PHE A 98 10.78 15.36 5.87
CA PHE A 98 10.53 14.15 6.64
C PHE A 98 11.41 14.10 7.91
N PRO A 99 10.87 13.77 9.10
CA PRO A 99 9.47 13.41 9.40
C PRO A 99 8.58 14.64 9.60
N TYR A 100 7.63 14.87 8.67
CA TYR A 100 6.80 16.09 8.57
C TYR A 100 6.08 16.50 9.87
N LEU A 101 5.77 15.52 10.73
CA LEU A 101 5.23 15.69 12.07
C LEU A 101 6.07 14.89 13.06
N ILE A 102 6.70 15.58 14.00
CA ILE A 102 7.40 14.98 15.14
C ILE A 102 6.49 15.09 16.35
N ILE A 103 5.92 13.95 16.75
CA ILE A 103 4.98 13.88 17.87
C ILE A 103 5.72 13.44 19.14
N GLN A 104 5.60 14.23 20.21
CA GLN A 104 6.21 13.98 21.52
C GLN A 104 5.48 12.87 22.29
N ARG A 105 5.61 11.63 21.80
CA ARG A 105 4.85 10.45 22.23
C ARG A 105 4.86 10.21 23.75
N ALA A 106 5.96 10.48 24.43
CA ALA A 106 6.09 10.29 25.87
C ALA A 106 5.10 11.14 26.71
N LYS A 107 4.60 12.25 26.14
CA LYS A 107 3.62 13.14 26.78
C LYS A 107 2.16 12.72 26.53
N LEU A 108 1.93 11.67 25.75
CA LEU A 108 0.59 11.21 25.34
C LEU A 108 0.18 9.94 26.07
N SER A 109 -1.11 9.69 26.20
CA SER A 109 -1.65 8.43 26.70
C SER A 109 -1.35 7.29 25.74
N LYS A 110 -1.39 6.05 26.25
CA LYS A 110 -1.21 4.84 25.44
C LYS A 110 -2.11 4.79 24.20
N SER A 111 -3.31 5.35 24.29
CA SER A 111 -4.27 5.32 23.18
C SER A 111 -3.87 6.26 22.04
N THR A 112 -3.44 7.48 22.35
CA THR A 112 -2.97 8.46 21.35
C THR A 112 -1.58 8.11 20.83
N GLN A 113 -0.68 7.60 21.69
CA GLN A 113 0.61 7.05 21.27
C GLN A 113 0.42 6.00 20.17
N LYS A 114 -0.56 5.10 20.33
CA LYS A 114 -0.88 4.10 19.32
C LYS A 114 -1.31 4.73 17.99
N VAL A 115 -2.07 5.81 17.98
CA VAL A 115 -2.45 6.50 16.73
C VAL A 115 -1.22 7.14 16.08
N ALA A 116 -0.42 7.86 16.85
CA ALA A 116 0.82 8.49 16.38
C ALA A 116 1.81 7.46 15.81
N ASP A 117 1.91 6.28 16.41
CA ASP A 117 2.77 5.20 15.93
C ASP A 117 2.31 4.61 14.58
N HIS A 118 0.99 4.43 14.38
CA HIS A 118 0.49 3.95 13.09
C HIS A 118 0.67 4.99 11.98
N PHE A 119 0.44 6.27 12.30
CA PHE A 119 0.74 7.36 11.37
C PHE A 119 2.22 7.34 10.96
N LYS A 120 3.13 7.26 11.95
CA LYS A 120 4.57 7.18 11.69
C LYS A 120 4.91 6.00 10.79
N LYS A 121 4.43 4.79 11.09
CA LYS A 121 4.69 3.60 10.28
C LYS A 121 4.24 3.75 8.83
N LEU A 122 3.06 4.36 8.60
CA LEU A 122 2.56 4.63 7.26
C LEU A 122 3.48 5.62 6.53
N MET A 123 3.88 6.72 7.18
CA MET A 123 4.78 7.70 6.57
C MET A 123 6.17 7.13 6.27
N ASP A 124 6.74 6.36 7.21
CA ASP A 124 8.01 5.68 7.04
C ASP A 124 7.96 4.73 5.83
N LEU A 125 6.87 3.97 5.67
CA LEU A 125 6.66 3.07 4.53
C LEU A 125 6.61 3.85 3.22
N LEU A 126 5.78 4.89 3.12
CA LEU A 126 5.61 5.66 1.87
C LEU A 126 6.94 6.28 1.40
N GLN A 127 7.80 6.71 2.31
CA GLN A 127 9.13 7.24 1.98
C GLN A 127 10.08 6.23 1.35
N VAL A 128 10.00 4.96 1.75
CA VAL A 128 10.91 3.91 1.28
C VAL A 128 10.30 3.04 0.17
N LEU A 129 8.97 3.02 0.06
CA LEU A 129 8.22 2.14 -0.85
C LEU A 129 8.68 2.28 -2.31
N PRO A 130 8.76 3.49 -2.92
CA PRO A 130 9.22 3.63 -4.31
C PRO A 130 10.61 3.02 -4.52
N LYS A 131 11.55 3.31 -3.60
CA LYS A 131 12.94 2.82 -3.66
C LYS A 131 12.99 1.29 -3.56
N ASN A 132 12.15 0.70 -2.72
CA ASN A 132 12.08 -0.75 -2.49
C ASN A 132 11.59 -1.51 -3.73
N ILE A 133 10.64 -0.94 -4.48
CA ILE A 133 10.05 -1.59 -5.65
C ILE A 133 10.74 -1.23 -6.97
N THR A 134 11.47 -0.11 -7.05
CA THR A 134 12.09 0.41 -8.29
C THR A 134 12.83 -0.66 -9.09
N LYS A 135 13.72 -1.44 -8.44
CA LYS A 135 14.49 -2.50 -9.12
C LYS A 135 13.59 -3.61 -9.69
N SER A 136 12.51 -3.96 -8.98
CA SER A 136 11.54 -4.96 -9.42
C SER A 136 10.73 -4.44 -10.62
N VAL A 137 10.33 -3.17 -10.59
CA VAL A 137 9.61 -2.50 -11.68
C VAL A 137 10.48 -2.44 -12.95
N ILE A 138 11.74 -2.01 -12.84
CA ILE A 138 12.67 -1.97 -13.98
C ILE A 138 12.81 -3.35 -14.62
N LYS A 139 13.01 -4.39 -13.80
CA LYS A 139 13.18 -5.77 -14.29
C LYS A 139 11.91 -6.29 -14.98
N LEU A 140 10.72 -5.97 -14.46
CA LEU A 140 9.45 -6.37 -15.05
C LEU A 140 9.19 -5.62 -16.37
N ASN A 141 9.33 -4.29 -16.37
CA ASN A 141 9.18 -3.47 -17.58
C ASN A 141 10.10 -3.96 -18.70
N GLY A 142 11.37 -4.29 -18.38
CA GLY A 142 12.34 -4.75 -19.38
C GLY A 142 12.04 -6.12 -20.00
N LYS A 143 11.08 -6.89 -19.47
CA LYS A 143 10.75 -8.24 -19.96
C LYS A 143 9.28 -8.46 -20.29
N ILE A 144 8.38 -7.54 -19.93
CA ILE A 144 6.95 -7.78 -20.07
C ILE A 144 6.51 -7.92 -21.53
N ASP A 145 7.11 -7.17 -22.45
CA ASP A 145 6.82 -7.29 -23.88
C ASP A 145 7.22 -8.67 -24.42
N ASN A 146 8.32 -9.25 -23.94
CA ASN A 146 8.69 -10.62 -24.28
C ASN A 146 7.62 -11.60 -23.78
N VAL A 147 7.19 -11.44 -22.52
CA VAL A 147 6.15 -12.29 -21.93
C VAL A 147 4.82 -12.19 -22.70
N ARG A 148 4.47 -11.00 -23.20
CA ARG A 148 3.26 -10.79 -24.03
C ARG A 148 3.27 -11.66 -25.29
N LEU A 149 4.43 -11.88 -25.89
CA LEU A 149 4.59 -12.68 -27.09
C LEU A 149 4.62 -14.20 -26.83
N PHE A 150 4.81 -14.63 -25.58
CA PHE A 150 4.98 -16.04 -25.25
C PHE A 150 3.76 -16.90 -25.57
N GLN A 151 2.55 -16.36 -25.57
CA GLN A 151 1.37 -17.14 -25.93
C GLN A 151 1.54 -17.82 -27.31
N ASN A 152 2.00 -17.05 -28.30
CA ASN A 152 2.18 -17.53 -29.67
C ASN A 152 3.39 -18.46 -29.79
N GLU A 153 4.48 -18.13 -29.11
CA GLU A 153 5.71 -18.93 -29.16
C GLU A 153 5.58 -20.25 -28.39
N VAL A 154 4.86 -20.27 -27.26
CA VAL A 154 4.48 -21.49 -26.54
C VAL A 154 3.61 -22.39 -27.41
N ALA A 155 2.63 -21.83 -28.12
CA ALA A 155 1.79 -22.61 -29.04
C ALA A 155 2.62 -23.32 -30.13
N LYS A 156 3.58 -22.61 -30.75
CA LYS A 156 4.50 -23.21 -31.74
C LYS A 156 5.40 -24.27 -31.13
N LYS A 157 6.03 -23.97 -29.98
CA LYS A 157 6.97 -24.88 -29.31
C LYS A 157 6.29 -26.16 -28.85
N THR A 158 5.09 -26.07 -28.28
CA THR A 158 4.35 -27.27 -27.83
C THR A 158 3.97 -28.20 -29.00
N ILE A 159 3.75 -27.68 -30.22
CA ILE A 159 3.61 -28.51 -31.43
C ILE A 159 4.93 -29.22 -31.73
N SER A 160 6.04 -28.48 -31.81
CA SER A 160 7.36 -29.05 -32.12
C SER A 160 7.84 -30.10 -31.10
N LEU A 161 7.45 -29.95 -29.84
CA LEU A 161 7.83 -30.83 -28.75
C LEU A 161 6.82 -31.97 -28.52
N ASN A 162 5.85 -32.17 -29.43
CA ASN A 162 4.87 -33.25 -29.37
C ASN A 162 4.11 -33.32 -28.02
N TYR A 163 3.63 -32.16 -27.53
CA TYR A 163 2.77 -32.10 -26.35
C TYR A 163 1.39 -32.69 -26.66
N SER A 164 0.70 -33.24 -25.64
CA SER A 164 -0.69 -33.64 -25.80
C SER A 164 -1.58 -32.40 -26.03
N MET A 165 -2.77 -32.57 -26.61
CA MET A 165 -3.69 -31.43 -26.81
C MET A 165 -4.06 -30.75 -25.48
N ARG A 166 -4.19 -31.55 -24.41
CA ARG A 166 -4.41 -31.04 -23.05
C ARG A 166 -3.24 -30.16 -22.59
N ASP A 167 -2.01 -30.67 -22.69
CA ASP A 167 -0.81 -29.92 -22.27
C ASP A 167 -0.60 -28.66 -23.12
N LYS A 168 -0.93 -28.69 -24.42
CA LYS A 168 -0.88 -27.50 -25.30
C LYS A 168 -1.80 -26.39 -24.76
N LEU A 169 -3.06 -26.72 -24.49
CA LEU A 169 -4.03 -25.76 -23.96
C LEU A 169 -3.61 -25.24 -22.58
N THR A 170 -3.09 -26.12 -21.72
CA THR A 170 -2.58 -25.74 -20.40
C THR A 170 -1.37 -24.80 -20.50
N ALA A 171 -0.39 -25.09 -21.35
CA ALA A 171 0.79 -24.24 -21.52
C ALA A 171 0.43 -22.84 -22.03
N ILE A 172 -0.51 -22.75 -22.99
CA ILE A 172 -1.03 -21.47 -23.50
C ILE A 172 -1.73 -20.70 -22.37
N SER A 173 -2.58 -21.36 -21.59
CA SER A 173 -3.27 -20.75 -20.44
C SER A 173 -2.28 -20.23 -19.39
N VAL A 174 -1.23 -21.00 -19.09
CA VAL A 174 -0.15 -20.56 -18.19
C VAL A 174 0.52 -19.29 -18.72
N ALA A 175 0.83 -19.23 -20.01
CA ALA A 175 1.48 -18.05 -20.60
C ALA A 175 0.61 -16.79 -20.48
N VAL A 176 -0.68 -16.91 -20.78
CA VAL A 176 -1.66 -15.81 -20.64
C VAL A 176 -1.78 -15.37 -19.17
N ASN A 177 -1.91 -16.30 -18.24
CA ASN A 177 -2.02 -15.99 -16.82
C ASN A 177 -0.76 -15.31 -16.28
N ASN A 178 0.42 -15.80 -16.63
CA ASN A 178 1.69 -15.20 -16.22
C ASN A 178 1.85 -13.78 -16.77
N TYR A 179 1.45 -13.54 -18.03
CA TYR A 179 1.40 -12.20 -18.59
C TYR A 179 0.50 -11.28 -17.77
N ASN A 180 -0.73 -11.71 -17.47
CA ASN A 180 -1.68 -10.94 -16.66
C ASN A 180 -1.13 -10.62 -15.27
N TYR A 181 -0.46 -11.58 -14.61
CA TYR A 181 0.20 -11.33 -13.32
C TYR A 181 1.31 -10.28 -13.42
N CYS A 182 2.15 -10.36 -14.46
CA CYS A 182 3.22 -9.38 -14.67
C CYS A 182 2.66 -7.99 -14.99
N GLU A 183 1.64 -7.91 -15.84
CA GLU A 183 0.99 -6.66 -16.21
C GLU A 183 0.31 -6.01 -15.01
N ASN A 184 -0.42 -6.80 -14.22
CA ASN A 184 -1.07 -6.30 -13.01
C ASN A 184 -0.06 -5.79 -11.99
N ALA A 185 1.05 -6.50 -11.77
CA ALA A 185 2.11 -6.03 -10.88
C ALA A 185 2.65 -4.65 -11.32
N LEU A 186 2.87 -4.44 -12.63
CA LEU A 186 3.30 -3.13 -13.12
C LEU A 186 2.24 -2.03 -12.89
N LYS A 187 0.96 -2.32 -13.11
CA LYS A 187 -0.13 -1.37 -12.84
C LYS A 187 -0.15 -0.97 -11.37
N VAL A 188 -0.16 -1.96 -10.47
CA VAL A 188 -0.12 -1.76 -9.01
C VAL A 188 1.11 -0.96 -8.60
N SER A 189 2.29 -1.22 -9.17
CA SER A 189 3.49 -0.45 -8.84
C SER A 189 3.39 1.04 -9.17
N LYS A 190 2.79 1.38 -10.32
CA LYS A 190 2.57 2.78 -10.71
C LYS A 190 1.56 3.46 -9.80
N GLU A 191 0.50 2.75 -9.42
CA GLU A 191 -0.49 3.26 -8.47
C GLU A 191 0.13 3.51 -7.09
N MET A 192 0.99 2.63 -6.60
CA MET A 192 1.69 2.81 -5.33
C MET A 192 2.64 4.01 -5.33
N GLU A 193 3.41 4.21 -6.41
CA GLU A 193 4.26 5.40 -6.56
C GLU A 193 3.41 6.68 -6.52
N LYS A 194 2.32 6.70 -7.30
CA LYS A 194 1.37 7.82 -7.32
C LYS A 194 0.76 8.09 -5.94
N ILE A 195 0.30 7.05 -5.24
CA ILE A 195 -0.25 7.18 -3.88
C ILE A 195 0.80 7.76 -2.94
N SER A 196 2.05 7.33 -3.04
CA SER A 196 3.12 7.87 -2.19
C SER A 196 3.31 9.37 -2.37
N ASP A 197 3.41 9.83 -3.61
CA ASP A 197 3.58 11.24 -3.93
C ASP A 197 2.36 12.09 -3.54
N GLU A 198 1.16 11.61 -3.83
CA GLU A 198 -0.10 12.29 -3.48
C GLU A 198 -0.25 12.43 -1.96
N VAL A 199 -0.03 11.34 -1.21
CA VAL A 199 -0.14 11.34 0.25
C VAL A 199 0.91 12.24 0.89
N ILE A 200 2.17 12.16 0.44
CA ILE A 200 3.25 13.04 0.92
C ILE A 200 2.88 14.52 0.70
N THR A 201 2.35 14.85 -0.48
CA THR A 201 1.92 16.21 -0.80
C THR A 201 0.77 16.66 0.10
N GLU A 202 -0.23 15.81 0.31
CA GLU A 202 -1.35 16.10 1.22
C GLU A 202 -0.89 16.29 2.67
N VAL A 203 0.10 15.52 3.12
CA VAL A 203 0.70 15.68 4.46
C VAL A 203 1.38 17.03 4.58
N CYS A 204 2.23 17.40 3.63
CA CYS A 204 2.91 18.70 3.63
C CYS A 204 1.89 19.85 3.65
N ASN A 205 0.84 19.76 2.83
CA ASN A 205 -0.23 20.75 2.79
C ASN A 205 -0.99 20.83 4.13
N ALA A 206 -1.26 19.69 4.78
CA ALA A 206 -1.91 19.66 6.08
C ALA A 206 -1.04 20.32 7.16
N VAL A 207 0.26 20.03 7.16
CA VAL A 207 1.25 20.61 8.08
C VAL A 207 1.34 22.13 7.89
N GLN A 208 1.52 22.60 6.66
CA GLN A 208 1.58 24.03 6.36
C GLN A 208 0.29 24.74 6.79
N LYS A 209 -0.89 24.17 6.47
CA LYS A 209 -2.18 24.76 6.90
C LYS A 209 -2.31 24.81 8.42
N ALA A 210 -1.88 23.77 9.13
CA ALA A 210 -1.99 23.71 10.59
C ALA A 210 -1.16 24.79 11.31
N GLN A 211 -0.09 25.29 10.68
CA GLN A 211 0.77 26.33 11.24
C GLN A 211 0.22 27.76 11.08
N VAL A 212 -0.78 27.98 10.23
CA VAL A 212 -1.26 29.33 9.87
C VAL A 212 -2.53 29.70 10.66
N SER A 213 -2.65 30.94 11.12
CA SER A 213 -3.90 31.47 11.70
C SER A 213 -4.96 31.69 10.59
N PRO A 214 -6.25 31.36 10.81
CA PRO A 214 -6.88 30.90 12.05
C PRO A 214 -6.94 29.37 12.19
N HIS A 215 -6.28 28.59 11.32
CA HIS A 215 -6.41 27.13 11.32
C HIS A 215 -5.81 26.51 12.60
N CYS A 216 -4.67 27.00 13.06
CA CYS A 216 -4.10 26.60 14.34
C CYS A 216 -5.09 26.83 15.50
N GLU A 217 -5.78 27.98 15.52
CA GLU A 217 -6.77 28.33 16.54
C GLU A 217 -8.00 27.43 16.47
N ILE A 218 -8.46 27.07 15.26
CA ILE A 218 -9.57 26.12 15.08
C ILE A 218 -9.20 24.73 15.61
N LEU A 219 -8.00 24.24 15.34
CA LEU A 219 -7.53 22.96 15.86
C LEU A 219 -7.45 22.98 17.39
N ALA A 220 -6.87 24.04 17.96
CA ALA A 220 -6.79 24.27 19.40
C ALA A 220 -8.17 24.34 20.05
N SER A 221 -9.10 25.10 19.47
CA SER A 221 -10.47 25.26 19.96
C SER A 221 -11.24 23.93 19.94
N ARG A 222 -11.10 23.13 18.88
CA ARG A 222 -11.70 21.78 18.81
C ARG A 222 -11.09 20.83 19.83
N GLY A 223 -9.77 20.89 20.02
CA GLY A 223 -9.08 20.13 21.08
C GLY A 223 -9.58 20.51 22.47
N LEU A 224 -9.70 21.80 22.76
CA LEU A 224 -10.21 22.31 24.04
C LEU A 224 -11.67 21.89 24.26
N GLN A 225 -12.50 21.97 23.23
CA GLN A 225 -13.89 21.48 23.30
C GLN A 225 -13.92 19.98 23.63
N ALA A 226 -13.13 19.16 22.93
CA ALA A 226 -13.05 17.73 23.19
C ALA A 226 -12.64 17.42 24.65
N ALA A 227 -11.64 18.14 25.16
CA ALA A 227 -11.16 18.01 26.53
C ALA A 227 -12.25 18.39 27.55
N SER A 228 -12.93 19.51 27.34
CA SER A 228 -14.03 19.97 28.21
C SER A 228 -15.22 19.02 28.25
N GLU A 229 -15.49 18.31 27.14
CA GLU A 229 -16.52 17.27 27.02
C GLU A 229 -16.05 15.90 27.56
N GLY A 230 -14.83 15.78 28.10
CA GLY A 230 -14.28 14.53 28.65
C GLY A 230 -13.99 13.46 27.59
N LEU A 231 -13.79 13.85 26.33
CA LEU A 231 -13.53 12.92 25.23
C LEU A 231 -12.08 12.42 25.28
N THR A 232 -11.86 11.28 25.93
CA THR A 232 -10.52 10.70 26.14
C THR A 232 -10.09 9.66 25.10
N LYS A 233 -11.02 9.18 24.25
CA LYS A 233 -10.75 8.13 23.25
C LYS A 233 -10.71 8.74 21.85
N PRO A 234 -9.71 8.39 21.00
CA PRO A 234 -9.63 8.83 19.60
C PRO A 234 -10.97 8.68 18.85
N LYS A 235 -11.60 7.51 18.97
CA LYS A 235 -12.91 7.21 18.36
C LYS A 235 -14.00 8.25 18.69
N SER A 236 -14.08 8.67 19.95
CA SER A 236 -15.11 9.61 20.41
C SER A 236 -14.88 11.01 19.84
N ILE A 237 -13.61 11.43 19.79
CA ILE A 237 -13.18 12.69 19.18
C ILE A 237 -13.48 12.68 17.68
N VAL A 238 -13.14 11.59 16.97
CA VAL A 238 -13.47 11.43 15.55
C VAL A 238 -14.97 11.53 15.33
N LYS A 239 -15.80 10.79 16.09
CA LYS A 239 -17.27 10.87 15.92
C LYS A 239 -17.82 12.30 16.08
N LYS A 240 -17.21 13.13 16.90
CA LYS A 240 -17.65 14.52 17.16
C LYS A 240 -17.18 15.49 16.07
N PHE A 241 -15.91 15.43 15.69
CA PHE A 241 -15.27 16.42 14.81
C PHE A 241 -15.12 15.93 13.35
N TRP A 242 -15.54 14.70 13.07
CA TRP A 242 -15.66 14.11 11.74
C TRP A 242 -17.10 13.67 11.50
N PRO A 243 -17.93 14.49 10.84
CA PRO A 243 -19.19 14.00 10.32
C PRO A 243 -18.86 12.98 9.21
N LEU A 244 -19.23 11.73 9.44
CA LEU A 244 -19.48 10.79 8.36
C LEU A 244 -20.68 11.37 7.61
N VAL A 245 -20.41 12.15 6.55
CA VAL A 245 -21.44 12.51 5.57
C VAL A 245 -21.61 11.33 4.64
#